data_AF-A0A1G0LC40-F1
#
_entry.id   AF-A0A1G0LC40-F1
#
_cell.length_a   1.000
_cell.length_b   1.000
_cell.length_c   1.000
_cell.angle_alpha   90.00
_cell.angle_beta   90.00
_cell.angle_gamma   90.00
#
_symmetry.space_group_name_H-M   'P 1'
#
loop_
_entity.id
_entity.type
_entity.pdbx_description
1 polymer ?
#
loop_
_entity_poly.entity_id
_entity_poly.type
_entity_poly.pdbx_seq_one_letter_code
_entity_poly.pdbx_strand_id
1 'polypeptide(L)' 'MTRIELSDKESAVLIEILESSLSDLRTERVRTDHRAFHAELIERESFVEGLINRLRLQGTV' A
#
# COMPACT_ATOMS: atom_id res chain seq x y z
N MET A 1 14.67 14.03 4.02
CA MET A 1 14.00 13.03 3.18
C MET A 1 13.93 13.59 1.76
N THR A 2 14.46 12.86 0.78
CA THR A 2 14.44 13.27 -0.62
C THR A 2 13.03 13.08 -1.18
N ARG A 3 12.49 14.08 -1.87
CA ARG A 3 11.21 13.98 -2.58
C ARG A 3 11.44 13.14 -3.83
N ILE A 4 10.70 12.04 -3.97
CA ILE A 4 10.65 11.27 -5.21
C ILE A 4 9.57 11.91 -6.08
N GLU A 5 9.95 12.39 -7.25
CA GLU A 5 9.02 12.85 -8.27
C GLU A 5 8.66 11.66 -9.15
N LEU A 6 7.38 11.39 -9.29
CA LEU A 6 6.85 10.32 -10.13
C LEU A 6 6.08 10.96 -11.28
N SER A 7 6.32 10.49 -12.50
CA SER A 7 5.44 10.73 -13.64
C SER A 7 4.09 10.05 -13.44
N ASP A 8 3.10 10.41 -14.27
CA ASP A 8 1.77 9.79 -14.25
C ASP A 8 1.86 8.27 -14.48
N LYS A 9 2.74 7.84 -15.39
CA LYS A 9 2.96 6.42 -15.68
C LYS A 9 3.58 5.69 -14.50
N GLU A 10 4.60 6.27 -13.86
CA GLU A 10 5.22 5.67 -12.67
C GLU A 10 4.24 5.60 -11.51
N SER A 11 3.41 6.62 -11.33
CA SER A 11 2.36 6.65 -10.30
C SER A 11 1.31 5.57 -10.54
N ALA A 12 0.84 5.41 -11.79
CA ALA A 12 -0.13 4.38 -12.15
C ALA A 12 0.42 2.96 -11.90
N VAL A 13 1.63 2.68 -12.40
CA VAL A 13 2.28 1.37 -12.19
C VAL A 13 2.53 1.11 -10.71
N LEU A 14 2.96 2.12 -9.95
CA LEU A 14 3.18 1.98 -8.51
C LEU A 14 1.87 1.69 -7.77
N ILE A 15 0.77 2.36 -8.12
CA ILE A 15 -0.56 2.08 -7.55
C ILE A 15 -0.96 0.62 -7.81
N GLU A 16 -0.81 0.12 -9.04
CA GLU A 16 -1.13 -1.28 -9.38
C GLU A 16 -0.33 -2.28 -8.52
N ILE A 17 0.98 -2.05 -8.37
CA ILE A 17 1.85 -2.90 -7.55
C ILE A 17 1.41 -2.89 -6.08
N LEU A 18 1.08 -1.71 -5.56
CA LEU A 18 0.65 -1.55 -4.16
C LEU A 18 -0.72 -2.18 -3.91
N GLU A 19 -1.65 -2.10 -4.86
CA GLU A 19 -2.95 -2.75 -4.79
C GLU A 19 -2.81 -4.28 -4.75
N SER A 20 -1.94 -4.83 -5.61
CA SER A 20 -1.61 -6.26 -5.58
C SER A 20 -1.03 -6.66 -4.23
N SER A 21 -0.04 -5.90 -3.73
CA SER A 21 0.59 -6.16 -2.43
C SER A 21 -0.41 -6.06 -1.27
N LEU A 22 -1.36 -5.12 -1.33
CA LEU A 22 -2.40 -4.97 -0.32
C LEU A 22 -3.35 -6.18 -0.30
N SER A 23 -3.66 -6.75 -1.46
CA SER A 23 -4.44 -7.99 -1.56
C SER A 23 -3.70 -9.18 -0.91
N ASP A 24 -2.39 -9.28 -1.15
CA ASP A 24 -1.56 -10.33 -0.54
C ASP A 24 -1.47 -10.18 0.98
N LEU A 25 -1.26 -8.95 1.49
CA LEU A 25 -1.24 -8.66 2.93
C LEU A 25 -2.56 -9.04 3.61
N ARG A 26 -3.69 -8.70 3.00
CA ARG A 26 -5.03 -9.06 3.51
C ARG A 26 -5.22 -10.57 3.55
N THR A 27 -4.74 -11.27 2.53
CA THR A 27 -4.80 -12.75 2.47
C THR A 27 -3.95 -13.36 3.59
N GLU A 28 -2.72 -12.89 3.77
CA GLU A 28 -1.82 -13.37 4.82
C GLU A 28 -2.38 -13.10 6.22
N ARG A 29 -2.97 -11.91 6.43
CA ARG A 29 -3.59 -11.53 7.70
C ARG A 29 -4.73 -12.46 8.08
N VAL A 30 -5.62 -12.76 7.14
CA VAL A 30 -6.75 -13.68 7.37
C VAL A 30 -6.26 -15.08 7.72
N ARG A 31 -5.10 -15.50 7.19
CA ARG A 31 -4.51 -16.82 7.45
C ARG A 31 -3.65 -16.89 8.71
N THR A 32 -3.40 -15.76 9.37
CA THR A 32 -2.47 -15.66 10.49
C THR A 32 -3.21 -15.75 11.83
N ASP A 33 -2.95 -16.83 12.59
CA ASP A 33 -3.45 -17.00 13.95
C ASP A 33 -2.54 -16.35 15.03
N HIS A 34 -1.32 -15.96 14.64
CA HIS A 34 -0.36 -15.33 15.55
C HIS A 34 -0.68 -13.84 15.77
N ARG A 35 -1.23 -13.50 16.95
CA ARG A 35 -1.77 -12.16 17.25
C ARG A 35 -0.80 -11.00 17.02
N ALA A 36 0.48 -11.14 17.41
CA ALA A 36 1.44 -10.05 17.24
C ALA A 36 1.77 -9.82 15.74
N PHE A 37 1.84 -10.89 14.96
CA PHE A 37 2.06 -10.79 13.52
C PHE A 37 0.80 -10.27 12.80
N HIS A 38 -0.40 -10.64 13.26
CA HIS A 38 -1.65 -10.06 12.76
C HIS A 38 -1.72 -8.55 13.00
N ALA A 39 -1.25 -8.03 14.15
CA ALA A 39 -1.19 -6.60 14.41
C ALA A 39 -0.22 -5.88 13.45
N GLU A 40 0.95 -6.47 13.20
CA GLU A 40 1.91 -5.95 12.21
C GLU A 40 1.33 -5.91 10.79
N LEU A 41 0.56 -6.94 10.40
CA LEU A 41 -0.10 -6.98 9.10
C LEU A 41 -1.15 -5.88 8.96
N ILE A 42 -1.92 -5.56 10.01
CA ILE A 42 -2.86 -4.42 10.01
C ILE A 42 -2.13 -3.08 9.80
N GLU A 43 -1.00 -2.89 10.49
CA GLU A 43 -0.21 -1.67 10.37
C GLU A 43 0.32 -1.51 8.94
N ARG A 44 0.83 -2.60 8.34
CA ARG A 44 1.30 -2.63 6.95
C ARG A 44 0.16 -2.37 5.97
N GLU A 45 -1.01 -2.99 6.15
CA GLU A 45 -2.21 -2.72 5.34
C GLU A 45 -2.58 -1.23 5.37
N SER A 46 -2.64 -0.64 6.57
CA SER A 46 -2.99 0.77 6.75
C SER A 46 -1.96 1.70 6.11
N PHE A 47 -0.68 1.36 6.20
CA PHE A 47 0.39 2.11 5.57
C PHE A 47 0.27 2.10 4.04
N VAL A 48 0.07 0.93 3.44
CA VAL A 48 -0.05 0.76 1.98
C VAL A 48 -1.30 1.48 1.47
N GLU A 49 -2.44 1.34 2.15
CA GLU A 49 -3.67 2.05 1.80
C GLU A 49 -3.49 3.58 1.87
N GLY A 50 -2.82 4.07 2.91
CA GLY A 50 -2.47 5.50 3.02
C GLY A 50 -1.56 5.97 1.89
N LEU A 51 -0.63 5.13 1.43
CA LEU A 51 0.28 5.47 0.33
C LEU A 51 -0.44 5.51 -1.02
N ILE A 52 -1.32 4.54 -1.31
CA ILE A 52 -2.19 4.54 -2.49
C ILE A 52 -3.05 5.80 -2.52
N ASN A 53 -3.68 6.17 -1.40
CA ASN A 53 -4.52 7.35 -1.33
C ASN A 53 -3.74 8.64 -1.62
N ARG A 54 -2.51 8.78 -1.08
CA ARG A 54 -1.65 9.93 -1.39
C ARG A 54 -1.26 9.98 -2.87
N LEU A 55 -0.91 8.85 -3.47
CA LEU A 55 -0.55 8.79 -4.90
C LEU A 55 -1.73 9.18 -5.80
N ARG A 56 -2.94 8.70 -5.50
CA ARG A 56 -4.16 9.06 -6.25
C ARG A 56 -4.48 10.55 -6.15
N LEU A 57 -4.33 11.15 -4.97
CA LEU A 57 -4.54 12.58 -4.76
C LEU A 57 -3.51 13.45 -5.51
N GLN A 58 -2.29 12.95 -5.70
CA GLN A 58 -1.25 13.66 -6.45
C GLN A 58 -1.49 13.71 -7.96
N GLY A 59 -2.24 12.75 -8.53
CA GLY A 59 -2.61 12.73 -9.95
C GLY A 59 -3.93 13.44 -10.30
N THR A 60 -4.57 14.13 -9.35
CA THR A 60 -5.88 14.81 -9.56
C THR A 60 -5.72 16.34 -9.73
N VAL A 61 -4.77 16.79 -10.57
CA VAL A 61 -4.55 18.21 -10.91
C VAL A 61 -4.60 18.41 -12.42
#